data_AF-B7K3F9-F1
#
_entry.id   AF-B7K3F9-F1
#
_cell.length_a   1.000
_cell.length_b   1.000
_cell.length_c   1.000
_cell.angle_alpha   90.00
_cell.angle_beta   90.00
_cell.angle_gamma   90.00
#
_symmetry.space_group_name_H-M   'P 1'
#
loop_
_entity.id
_entity.type
_entity.pdbx_description
1 polymer ?
#
loop_
_entity_poly.entity_id
_entity_poly.type
_entity_poly.pdbx_seq_one_letter_code
_entity_poly.pdbx_strand_id
1 'polypeptide(L)'
;MSQTNRAKWDLTRFWNTLNYFEIVPGINIVQRLLNKGDRPSVNLYQNSTMNRILVVGATGGVGKRLVRLLQANGYPVRVLVRDSQKAQELLPPGVEIIEGDITRPETLTPKLIENIAAVICCTGTRVQPVEGDTPNRDKYYQGVKFYLPQVVDSPEQVEYLGMKNLTKLVKQYLRPGEKVIFDFTHPTEAIKAAWGAVDDVVMGGISESSLRLVNQKAIFSGNVSTANNGGFASVRTRNFEPPLDLSGYEGIQLQVNGDGKRYKFIIRCEGKWDGLGYCYSFNTFSNRPSSISIPFNELIPVFRAKTVPDAGAFDASRVYSMQLMQTKFEYNGELNPRFSPGLFGLEIESIKAYGGQPKTPHFILISSAGVTRPGRPGLNLDEEPPAVRLNDQLGGILTWKWRGEEVVRQSGLNYTIIRPCALTEKPGDKGLVFDQGDNIKGQVSRDAIAALCLDILKNPQAGQKTFEVREEDTPFNPQDWGQALASLSLD
;
A
#
# COMPACT_ATOMS: atom_id res chain seq x y z
N MET A 1 -59.98 31.70 0.62
CA MET A 1 -59.64 30.72 -0.43
C MET A 1 -58.16 30.90 -0.79
N SER A 2 -57.26 30.04 -0.29
CA SER A 2 -55.89 29.94 -0.82
C SER A 2 -55.78 28.58 -1.50
N GLN A 3 -55.91 28.56 -2.82
CA GLN A 3 -55.56 27.37 -3.60
C GLN A 3 -54.05 27.13 -3.41
N THR A 4 -53.69 26.14 -2.61
CA THR A 4 -52.33 25.59 -2.58
C THR A 4 -52.05 24.96 -3.93
N ASN A 5 -51.44 25.74 -4.83
CA ASN A 5 -50.98 25.28 -6.13
C ASN A 5 -49.76 24.37 -5.91
N ARG A 6 -49.98 23.13 -5.46
CA ARG A 6 -48.92 22.12 -5.35
C ARG A 6 -48.48 21.77 -6.77
N ALA A 7 -47.20 21.95 -7.06
CA ALA A 7 -46.62 21.51 -8.32
C ALA A 7 -46.80 19.99 -8.47
N LYS A 8 -47.10 19.53 -9.69
CA LYS A 8 -47.41 18.12 -9.97
C LYS A 8 -46.19 17.25 -9.65
N TRP A 9 -46.35 16.28 -8.74
CA TRP A 9 -45.30 15.33 -8.37
C TRP A 9 -45.03 14.34 -9.52
N ASP A 10 -43.76 14.07 -9.80
CA ASP A 10 -43.33 13.20 -10.89
C ASP A 10 -43.08 11.77 -10.39
N LEU A 11 -44.15 10.97 -10.42
CA LEU A 11 -44.12 9.54 -10.12
C LEU A 11 -43.12 8.75 -10.99
N THR A 12 -42.92 9.16 -12.24
CA THR A 12 -42.02 8.45 -13.17
C THR A 12 -40.58 8.60 -12.73
N ARG A 13 -40.16 9.82 -12.34
CA ARG A 13 -38.82 10.06 -11.80
C ARG A 13 -38.58 9.32 -10.48
N PHE A 14 -39.58 9.24 -9.62
CA PHE A 14 -39.50 8.42 -8.40
C PHE A 14 -39.21 6.95 -8.72
N TRP A 15 -39.98 6.34 -9.62
CA TRP A 15 -39.78 4.95 -10.05
C TRP A 15 -38.43 4.74 -10.77
N ASN A 16 -37.99 5.71 -11.58
CA ASN A 16 -36.69 5.64 -12.24
C ASN A 16 -35.53 5.64 -11.25
N THR A 17 -35.58 6.47 -10.19
CA THR A 17 -34.60 6.44 -9.10
C THR A 17 -34.61 5.08 -8.42
N LEU A 18 -35.79 4.54 -8.07
CA LEU A 18 -35.85 3.24 -7.37
C LEU A 18 -35.30 2.08 -8.21
N ASN A 19 -35.59 2.07 -9.50
CA ASN A 19 -35.09 1.07 -10.43
C ASN A 19 -33.58 1.18 -10.66
N TYR A 20 -33.05 2.39 -10.79
CA TYR A 20 -31.61 2.60 -11.00
C TYR A 20 -30.76 2.03 -9.84
N PHE A 21 -31.28 2.11 -8.61
CA PHE A 21 -30.63 1.60 -7.40
C PHE A 21 -31.12 0.18 -6.98
N GLU A 22 -31.84 -0.52 -7.87
CA GLU A 22 -32.29 -1.90 -7.68
C GLU A 22 -33.12 -2.15 -6.39
N ILE A 23 -33.93 -1.19 -5.96
CA ILE A 23 -34.66 -1.27 -4.67
C ILE A 23 -35.92 -2.15 -4.76
N VAL A 24 -36.54 -2.26 -5.92
CA VAL A 24 -37.82 -2.98 -6.11
C VAL A 24 -37.58 -4.45 -6.44
N PRO A 25 -37.96 -5.41 -5.57
CA PRO A 25 -37.81 -6.84 -5.85
C PRO A 25 -38.76 -7.28 -6.98
N GLY A 26 -38.26 -8.04 -7.96
CA GLY A 26 -39.08 -8.71 -8.99
C GLY A 26 -39.06 -8.09 -10.40
N ILE A 27 -38.92 -6.77 -10.55
CA ILE A 27 -38.69 -6.13 -11.88
C ILE A 27 -37.33 -6.53 -12.45
N ASN A 28 -36.36 -6.77 -11.56
CA ASN A 28 -35.00 -7.19 -11.86
C ASN A 28 -34.90 -8.58 -12.52
N ILE A 29 -35.90 -9.47 -12.40
CA ILE A 29 -35.86 -10.81 -13.01
C ILE A 29 -36.08 -10.70 -14.53
N VAL A 30 -37.02 -9.86 -14.95
CA VAL A 30 -37.37 -9.68 -16.37
C VAL A 30 -36.27 -8.92 -17.12
N GLN A 31 -35.65 -7.91 -16.49
CA GLN A 31 -34.49 -7.21 -17.07
C GLN A 31 -33.23 -8.08 -17.12
N ARG A 32 -32.98 -8.97 -16.14
CA ARG A 32 -31.87 -9.93 -16.16
C ARG A 32 -32.01 -11.00 -17.27
N LEU A 33 -33.24 -11.36 -17.64
CA LEU A 33 -33.51 -12.33 -18.70
C LEU A 33 -33.41 -11.72 -20.11
N LEU A 34 -33.74 -10.43 -20.26
CA LEU A 34 -33.72 -9.74 -21.57
C LEU A 34 -32.35 -9.16 -21.94
N ASN A 35 -31.53 -8.75 -20.96
CA ASN A 35 -30.19 -8.25 -21.20
C ASN A 35 -29.13 -9.33 -20.90
N LYS A 36 -28.82 -10.18 -21.89
CA LYS A 36 -27.60 -11.01 -21.92
C LYS A 36 -26.36 -10.14 -22.21
N GLY A 37 -26.05 -9.23 -21.31
CA GLY A 37 -24.80 -8.48 -21.29
C GLY A 37 -24.26 -8.53 -19.88
N ASP A 38 -23.02 -9.01 -19.73
CA ASP A 38 -22.31 -8.99 -18.46
C ASP A 38 -22.43 -7.60 -17.84
N ARG A 39 -22.91 -7.54 -16.59
CA ARG A 39 -22.95 -6.29 -15.82
C ARG A 39 -21.52 -5.76 -15.78
N PRO A 40 -21.25 -4.50 -16.15
CA PRO A 40 -19.97 -3.90 -15.82
C PRO A 40 -19.91 -3.82 -14.28
N SER A 41 -19.29 -4.82 -13.66
CA SER A 41 -18.74 -4.64 -12.33
C SER A 41 -17.95 -3.35 -12.38
N VAL A 42 -18.21 -2.43 -11.47
CA VAL A 42 -17.36 -1.26 -11.27
C VAL A 42 -16.05 -1.78 -10.66
N ASN A 43 -15.30 -2.55 -11.44
CA ASN A 43 -13.93 -2.97 -11.19
C ASN A 43 -13.08 -1.74 -11.47
N LEU A 44 -13.27 -0.71 -10.63
CA LEU A 44 -12.33 0.40 -10.52
C LEU A 44 -11.09 -0.18 -9.85
N TYR A 45 -10.25 -0.79 -10.69
CA TYR A 45 -8.98 -1.44 -10.38
C TYR A 45 -9.05 -2.79 -9.63
N GLN A 46 -8.23 -3.72 -10.12
CA GLN A 46 -7.90 -4.98 -9.46
C GLN A 46 -7.41 -4.68 -8.04
N ASN A 47 -8.08 -5.26 -7.04
CA ASN A 47 -7.65 -5.30 -5.65
C ASN A 47 -6.27 -5.97 -5.55
N SER A 48 -5.25 -5.16 -5.74
CA SER A 48 -3.86 -5.47 -5.46
C SER A 48 -3.64 -5.15 -3.98
N THR A 49 -4.18 -6.00 -3.09
CA THR A 49 -3.76 -5.99 -1.69
C THR A 49 -2.30 -6.44 -1.67
N MET A 50 -1.39 -5.55 -1.25
CA MET A 50 0.02 -5.85 -1.07
C MET A 50 0.15 -6.92 0.00
N ASN A 51 0.26 -8.18 -0.40
CA ASN A 51 0.31 -9.32 0.52
C ASN A 51 1.48 -10.25 0.25
N ARG A 52 2.29 -9.97 -0.78
CA ARG A 52 3.36 -10.87 -1.22
C ARG A 52 4.72 -10.41 -0.72
N ILE A 53 5.56 -11.33 -0.29
CA ILE A 53 6.96 -11.06 0.06
C ILE A 53 7.85 -11.53 -1.09
N LEU A 54 8.66 -10.63 -1.63
CA LEU A 54 9.66 -10.96 -2.63
C LEU A 54 10.98 -11.30 -1.92
N VAL A 55 11.51 -12.51 -2.12
CA VAL A 55 12.84 -12.90 -1.62
C VAL A 55 13.81 -13.00 -2.79
N VAL A 56 14.86 -12.17 -2.76
CA VAL A 56 15.96 -12.20 -3.74
C VAL A 56 17.13 -12.98 -3.15
N GLY A 57 17.73 -13.90 -3.89
CA GLY A 57 18.76 -14.80 -3.34
C GLY A 57 18.15 -15.96 -2.54
N ALA A 58 16.95 -16.40 -2.90
CA ALA A 58 16.17 -17.43 -2.19
C ALA A 58 16.85 -18.81 -2.12
N THR A 59 17.73 -19.15 -3.06
CA THR A 59 18.48 -20.43 -3.04
C THR A 59 19.73 -20.38 -2.15
N GLY A 60 20.06 -19.21 -1.59
CA GLY A 60 21.19 -19.01 -0.68
C GLY A 60 20.95 -19.56 0.72
N GLY A 61 21.97 -19.49 1.57
CA GLY A 61 21.94 -20.05 2.93
C GLY A 61 20.82 -19.48 3.80
N VAL A 62 20.69 -18.15 3.85
CA VAL A 62 19.61 -17.48 4.61
C VAL A 62 18.29 -17.52 3.83
N GLY A 63 18.33 -17.24 2.51
CA GLY A 63 17.13 -17.16 1.67
C GLY A 63 16.23 -18.39 1.74
N LYS A 64 16.81 -19.61 1.67
CA LYS A 64 16.01 -20.85 1.71
C LYS A 64 15.34 -21.09 3.06
N ARG A 65 15.96 -20.61 4.15
CA ARG A 65 15.44 -20.70 5.52
C ARG A 65 14.29 -19.70 5.70
N LEU A 66 14.50 -18.48 5.23
CA LEU A 66 13.51 -17.41 5.22
C LEU A 66 12.26 -17.79 4.42
N VAL A 67 12.40 -18.35 3.21
CA VAL A 67 11.25 -18.78 2.39
C VAL A 67 10.38 -19.80 3.13
N ARG A 68 10.99 -20.81 3.76
CA ARG A 68 10.28 -21.80 4.58
C ARG A 68 9.54 -21.13 5.73
N LEU A 69 10.22 -20.23 6.43
CA LEU A 69 9.66 -19.54 7.58
C LEU A 69 8.48 -18.63 7.18
N LEU A 70 8.60 -17.89 6.09
CA LEU A 70 7.53 -17.04 5.55
C LEU A 70 6.29 -17.86 5.18
N GLN A 71 6.45 -18.96 4.44
CA GLN A 71 5.33 -19.84 4.09
C GLN A 71 4.69 -20.49 5.32
N ALA A 72 5.50 -20.94 6.29
CA ALA A 72 4.99 -21.50 7.54
C ALA A 72 4.18 -20.46 8.37
N ASN A 73 4.44 -19.17 8.17
CA ASN A 73 3.69 -18.07 8.78
C ASN A 73 2.58 -17.51 7.88
N GLY A 74 2.22 -18.20 6.80
CA GLY A 74 1.09 -17.86 5.94
C GLY A 74 1.33 -16.72 4.95
N TYR A 75 2.58 -16.27 4.76
CA TYR A 75 2.88 -15.24 3.77
C TYR A 75 2.94 -15.84 2.35
N PRO A 76 2.24 -15.24 1.36
CA PRO A 76 2.50 -15.49 -0.05
C PRO A 76 3.94 -15.10 -0.40
N VAL A 77 4.72 -16.04 -0.94
CA VAL A 77 6.15 -15.81 -1.27
C VAL A 77 6.37 -15.87 -2.78
N ARG A 78 7.11 -14.88 -3.27
CA ARG A 78 7.72 -14.88 -4.60
C ARG A 78 9.24 -14.87 -4.46
N VAL A 79 9.92 -15.59 -5.33
CA VAL A 79 11.39 -15.63 -5.33
C VAL A 79 11.95 -15.18 -6.67
N LEU A 80 13.04 -14.41 -6.61
CA LEU A 80 13.89 -14.14 -7.76
C LEU A 80 15.11 -15.04 -7.70
N VAL A 81 15.30 -15.86 -8.74
CA VAL A 81 16.39 -16.84 -8.82
C VAL A 81 17.03 -16.81 -10.20
N ARG A 82 18.33 -17.13 -10.28
CA ARG A 82 19.04 -17.27 -11.57
C ARG A 82 18.79 -18.61 -12.27
N ASP A 83 18.30 -19.60 -11.53
CA ASP A 83 18.08 -20.98 -11.98
C ASP A 83 16.78 -21.47 -11.37
N SER A 84 15.73 -21.54 -12.20
CA SER A 84 14.40 -21.95 -11.78
C SER A 84 14.30 -23.43 -11.42
N GLN A 85 15.06 -24.30 -12.09
CA GLN A 85 15.06 -25.75 -11.81
C GLN A 85 15.66 -26.02 -10.43
N LYS A 86 16.82 -25.46 -10.14
CA LYS A 86 17.46 -25.56 -8.81
C LYS A 86 16.57 -24.99 -7.71
N ALA A 87 15.82 -23.94 -8.00
CA ALA A 87 14.88 -23.35 -7.04
C ALA A 87 13.72 -24.30 -6.73
N GLN A 88 13.17 -25.00 -7.73
CA GLN A 88 12.12 -26.01 -7.54
C GLN A 88 12.58 -27.19 -6.67
N GLU A 89 13.84 -27.60 -6.80
CA GLU A 89 14.41 -28.69 -5.98
C GLU A 89 14.66 -28.28 -4.53
N LEU A 90 15.09 -27.04 -4.29
CA LEU A 90 15.54 -26.59 -2.96
C LEU A 90 14.45 -25.94 -2.11
N LEU A 91 13.43 -25.34 -2.74
CA LEU A 91 12.39 -24.56 -2.07
C LEU A 91 11.12 -25.38 -1.88
N PRO A 92 10.28 -25.04 -0.89
CA PRO A 92 9.01 -25.74 -0.70
C PRO A 92 8.06 -25.46 -1.88
N PRO A 93 7.09 -26.36 -2.14
CA PRO A 93 6.05 -26.10 -3.13
C PRO A 93 5.22 -24.87 -2.75
N GLY A 94 4.56 -24.26 -3.75
CA GLY A 94 3.67 -23.12 -3.54
C GLY A 94 4.36 -21.74 -3.51
N VAL A 95 5.67 -21.68 -3.71
CA VAL A 95 6.40 -20.43 -3.95
C VAL A 95 6.27 -20.05 -5.44
N GLU A 96 5.99 -18.77 -5.72
CA GLU A 96 6.07 -18.29 -7.11
C GLU A 96 7.52 -18.02 -7.49
N ILE A 97 8.02 -18.74 -8.50
CA ILE A 97 9.39 -18.61 -8.98
C ILE A 97 9.41 -17.69 -10.20
N ILE A 98 10.26 -16.66 -10.15
CA ILE A 98 10.60 -15.82 -11.30
C ILE A 98 12.08 -15.95 -11.56
N GLU A 99 12.43 -16.35 -12.78
CA GLU A 99 13.81 -16.41 -13.22
C GLU A 99 14.31 -15.03 -13.66
N GLY A 100 15.46 -14.61 -13.16
CA GLY A 100 16.09 -13.35 -13.49
C GLY A 100 17.36 -13.08 -12.67
N ASP A 101 18.13 -12.07 -13.07
CA ASP A 101 19.39 -11.71 -12.43
C ASP A 101 19.45 -10.21 -12.18
N ILE A 102 19.69 -9.82 -10.93
CA ILE A 102 19.81 -8.41 -10.54
C ILE A 102 20.95 -7.69 -11.25
N THR A 103 21.97 -8.41 -11.71
CA THR A 103 23.08 -7.83 -12.50
C THR A 103 22.66 -7.46 -13.92
N ARG A 104 21.52 -7.96 -14.38
CA ARG A 104 20.99 -7.83 -15.74
C ARG A 104 19.62 -7.16 -15.72
N PRO A 105 19.55 -5.82 -15.79
CA PRO A 105 18.30 -5.07 -15.59
C PRO A 105 17.19 -5.48 -16.55
N GLU A 106 17.53 -5.94 -17.76
CA GLU A 106 16.58 -6.41 -18.77
C GLU A 106 15.81 -7.68 -18.34
N THR A 107 16.33 -8.43 -17.36
CA THR A 107 15.67 -9.61 -16.81
C THR A 107 14.69 -9.29 -15.67
N LEU A 108 14.74 -8.07 -15.13
CA LEU A 108 13.91 -7.64 -14.01
C LEU A 108 12.57 -7.09 -14.51
N THR A 109 11.61 -7.99 -14.72
CA THR A 109 10.29 -7.65 -15.28
C THR A 109 9.36 -6.98 -14.27
N PRO A 110 8.36 -6.18 -14.70
CA PRO A 110 7.36 -5.58 -13.81
C PRO A 110 6.62 -6.60 -12.94
N LYS A 111 6.43 -7.83 -13.45
CA LYS A 111 5.80 -8.95 -12.73
C LYS A 111 6.48 -9.21 -11.38
N LEU A 112 7.79 -8.96 -11.27
CA LEU A 112 8.55 -9.18 -10.04
C LEU A 112 7.98 -8.41 -8.85
N ILE A 113 7.50 -7.20 -9.09
CA ILE A 113 7.07 -6.24 -8.07
C ILE A 113 5.55 -6.04 -8.03
N GLU A 114 4.78 -6.86 -8.73
CA GLU A 114 3.32 -6.86 -8.59
C GLU A 114 2.91 -7.33 -7.18
N ASN A 115 2.11 -6.53 -6.48
CA ASN A 115 1.49 -6.88 -5.18
C ASN A 115 2.48 -7.15 -4.03
N ILE A 116 3.71 -6.61 -4.09
CA ILE A 116 4.75 -6.88 -3.08
C ILE A 116 4.65 -6.01 -1.82
N ALA A 117 4.36 -6.58 -0.66
CA ALA A 117 4.41 -5.86 0.62
C ALA A 117 5.85 -5.54 1.08
N ALA A 118 6.80 -6.41 0.75
CA ALA A 118 8.21 -6.24 1.12
C ALA A 118 9.14 -6.94 0.13
N VAL A 119 10.40 -6.49 0.10
CA VAL A 119 11.51 -7.13 -0.59
C VAL A 119 12.57 -7.49 0.43
N ILE A 120 12.95 -8.77 0.50
CA ILE A 120 14.04 -9.23 1.36
C ILE A 120 15.18 -9.72 0.47
N CYS A 121 16.24 -8.93 0.42
CA CYS A 121 17.41 -9.17 -0.40
C CYS A 121 18.47 -9.95 0.40
N CYS A 122 18.58 -11.24 0.11
CA CYS A 122 19.57 -12.17 0.66
C CYS A 122 20.72 -12.44 -0.32
N THR A 123 20.84 -11.65 -1.39
CA THR A 123 21.87 -11.85 -2.40
C THR A 123 23.24 -11.49 -1.85
N GLY A 124 24.28 -12.06 -2.45
CA GLY A 124 25.66 -11.71 -2.17
C GLY A 124 26.57 -12.33 -3.19
N THR A 125 27.73 -11.71 -3.36
CA THR A 125 28.79 -12.20 -4.24
C THR A 125 29.17 -13.62 -3.86
N ARG A 126 29.15 -14.54 -4.83
CA ARG A 126 29.58 -15.91 -4.57
C ARG A 126 31.09 -15.96 -4.41
N VAL A 127 31.51 -16.32 -3.21
CA VAL A 127 32.90 -16.69 -2.90
C VAL A 127 32.94 -18.21 -2.75
N GLN A 128 33.87 -18.87 -3.43
CA GLN A 128 34.10 -20.32 -3.37
C GLN A 128 35.59 -20.61 -3.08
N PRO A 129 35.99 -21.82 -2.65
CA PRO A 129 37.40 -22.18 -2.47
C PRO A 129 38.06 -22.34 -3.84
N VAL A 130 39.34 -21.99 -3.97
CA VAL A 130 40.09 -22.16 -5.24
C VAL A 130 40.07 -23.62 -5.72
N GLU A 131 40.18 -24.56 -4.80
CA GLU A 131 40.16 -26.00 -5.07
C GLU A 131 38.74 -26.58 -5.32
N GLY A 132 37.75 -25.72 -5.61
CA GLY A 132 36.35 -26.12 -5.77
C GLY A 132 35.67 -26.47 -4.44
N ASP A 133 34.34 -26.49 -4.44
CA ASP A 133 33.53 -26.77 -3.24
C ASP A 133 32.78 -28.11 -3.39
N THR A 134 32.36 -28.70 -2.27
CA THR A 134 31.43 -29.84 -2.33
C THR A 134 30.00 -29.34 -2.63
N PRO A 135 29.09 -30.19 -3.14
CA PRO A 135 27.69 -29.79 -3.36
C PRO A 135 27.01 -29.23 -2.10
N ASN A 136 27.40 -29.77 -0.94
CA ASN A 136 26.94 -29.34 0.37
C ASN A 136 27.81 -28.25 0.99
N ARG A 137 28.76 -27.63 0.27
CA ARG A 137 29.63 -26.56 0.77
C ARG A 137 30.43 -26.88 2.05
N ASP A 138 30.79 -28.14 2.26
CA ASP A 138 31.42 -28.64 3.50
C ASP A 138 32.71 -27.88 3.87
N LYS A 139 33.40 -27.32 2.87
CA LYS A 139 34.64 -26.53 3.05
C LYS A 139 34.40 -25.16 3.72
N TYR A 140 33.17 -24.66 3.72
CA TYR A 140 32.75 -23.49 4.51
C TYR A 140 32.34 -23.83 5.94
N TYR A 141 32.18 -25.12 6.23
CA TYR A 141 31.55 -25.62 7.45
C TYR A 141 32.53 -26.30 8.41
N GLN A 142 33.77 -26.55 7.99
CA GLN A 142 34.81 -27.17 8.81
C GLN A 142 35.71 -26.11 9.47
N GLY A 143 35.52 -25.91 10.77
CA GLY A 143 36.29 -24.97 11.61
C GLY A 143 37.77 -25.31 11.84
N VAL A 144 38.40 -26.08 10.94
CA VAL A 144 39.78 -26.58 11.11
C VAL A 144 40.67 -26.35 9.87
N LYS A 145 40.10 -26.05 8.69
CA LYS A 145 40.89 -25.82 7.47
C LYS A 145 40.50 -24.51 6.78
N PHE A 146 41.43 -23.56 6.77
CA PHE A 146 41.30 -22.32 5.99
C PHE A 146 41.59 -22.64 4.52
N TYR A 147 40.62 -22.37 3.64
CA TYR A 147 40.78 -22.51 2.20
C TYR A 147 40.93 -21.13 1.56
N LEU A 148 41.83 -21.01 0.59
CA LEU A 148 42.00 -19.76 -0.15
C LEU A 148 40.71 -19.45 -0.93
N PRO A 149 40.06 -18.31 -0.68
CA PRO A 149 38.83 -17.96 -1.38
C PRO A 149 39.11 -17.42 -2.78
N GLN A 150 38.18 -17.66 -3.70
CA GLN A 150 38.09 -16.99 -4.99
C GLN A 150 36.69 -16.41 -5.19
N VAL A 151 36.64 -15.27 -5.85
CA VAL A 151 35.41 -14.55 -6.18
C VAL A 151 34.90 -15.04 -7.53
N VAL A 152 33.66 -15.51 -7.58
CA VAL A 152 33.05 -16.07 -8.81
C VAL A 152 32.28 -15.00 -9.59
N ASP A 153 31.53 -14.16 -8.88
CA ASP A 153 30.79 -13.03 -9.46
C ASP A 153 31.58 -11.74 -9.24
N SER A 154 31.48 -10.75 -10.14
CA SER A 154 32.04 -9.43 -9.85
C SER A 154 31.32 -8.78 -8.65
N PRO A 155 32.03 -8.42 -7.56
CA PRO A 155 31.38 -7.82 -6.39
C PRO A 155 30.69 -6.49 -6.70
N GLU A 156 31.27 -5.68 -7.58
CA GLU A 156 30.64 -4.44 -8.07
C GLU A 156 29.29 -4.71 -8.73
N GLN A 157 29.24 -5.72 -9.61
CA GLN A 157 28.04 -6.06 -10.36
C GLN A 157 26.92 -6.54 -9.43
N VAL A 158 27.25 -7.35 -8.42
CA VAL A 158 26.25 -7.94 -7.52
C VAL A 158 25.84 -6.98 -6.41
N GLU A 159 26.81 -6.45 -5.66
CA GLU A 159 26.56 -5.73 -4.41
C GLU A 159 26.14 -4.28 -4.64
N TYR A 160 26.64 -3.63 -5.70
CA TYR A 160 26.31 -2.23 -6.01
C TYR A 160 25.34 -2.11 -7.18
N LEU A 161 25.73 -2.53 -8.38
CA LEU A 161 24.90 -2.36 -9.58
C LEU A 161 23.61 -3.19 -9.49
N GLY A 162 23.69 -4.40 -8.94
CA GLY A 162 22.52 -5.24 -8.66
C GLY A 162 21.53 -4.56 -7.73
N MET A 163 22.01 -3.90 -6.66
CA MET A 163 21.15 -3.14 -5.75
C MET A 163 20.55 -1.90 -6.41
N LYS A 164 21.32 -1.22 -7.26
CA LYS A 164 20.83 -0.10 -8.07
C LYS A 164 19.70 -0.50 -9.00
N ASN A 165 19.84 -1.64 -9.68
CA ASN A 165 18.80 -2.17 -10.56
C ASN A 165 17.55 -2.56 -9.79
N LEU A 166 17.71 -3.31 -8.68
CA LEU A 166 16.59 -3.78 -7.88
C LEU A 166 15.83 -2.63 -7.21
N THR A 167 16.52 -1.68 -6.57
CA THR A 167 15.88 -0.52 -5.95
C THR A 167 15.20 0.37 -7.00
N LYS A 168 15.82 0.60 -8.16
CA LYS A 168 15.20 1.34 -9.27
C LYS A 168 13.87 0.74 -9.70
N LEU A 169 13.81 -0.60 -9.80
CA LEU A 169 12.58 -1.31 -10.14
C LEU A 169 11.53 -1.14 -9.02
N VAL A 170 11.89 -1.41 -7.75
CA VAL A 170 10.95 -1.33 -6.61
C VAL A 170 10.38 0.09 -6.45
N LYS A 171 11.17 1.13 -6.71
CA LYS A 171 10.72 2.53 -6.69
C LYS A 171 9.57 2.82 -7.67
N GLN A 172 9.48 2.09 -8.78
CA GLN A 172 8.40 2.29 -9.76
C GLN A 172 7.02 1.92 -9.20
N TYR A 173 6.97 1.16 -8.10
CA TYR A 173 5.75 0.75 -7.42
C TYR A 173 5.51 1.49 -6.10
N LEU A 174 6.22 2.61 -5.87
CA LEU A 174 5.86 3.58 -4.85
C LEU A 174 4.42 4.03 -5.11
N ARG A 175 3.48 3.56 -4.29
CA ARG A 175 2.12 4.10 -4.35
C ARG A 175 2.14 5.46 -3.67
N PRO A 176 1.64 6.51 -4.33
CA PRO A 176 1.44 7.78 -3.66
C PRO A 176 0.59 7.56 -2.41
N GLY A 177 0.76 8.41 -1.38
CA GLY A 177 -0.08 8.44 -0.19
C GLY A 177 -1.56 8.79 -0.46
N GLU A 178 -1.95 8.78 -1.74
CA GLU A 178 -3.29 9.05 -2.24
C GLU A 178 -3.80 7.86 -3.05
N LYS A 179 -5.10 7.58 -2.97
CA LYS A 179 -5.80 6.62 -3.83
C LYS A 179 -6.84 7.35 -4.64
N VAL A 180 -6.68 7.38 -5.96
CA VAL A 180 -7.71 7.93 -6.85
C VAL A 180 -8.91 6.99 -6.88
N ILE A 181 -10.07 7.50 -6.52
CA ILE A 181 -11.34 6.75 -6.49
C ILE A 181 -12.13 7.04 -7.77
N PHE A 182 -12.21 8.32 -8.14
CA PHE A 182 -12.74 8.77 -9.41
C PHE A 182 -11.77 9.77 -10.05
N ASP A 183 -11.31 9.46 -11.26
CA ASP A 183 -10.63 10.39 -12.15
C ASP A 183 -11.60 10.81 -13.26
N PHE A 184 -12.15 12.01 -13.17
CA PHE A 184 -13.08 12.51 -14.19
C PHE A 184 -12.36 13.14 -15.39
N THR A 185 -11.03 13.29 -15.31
CA THR A 185 -10.21 13.77 -16.44
C THR A 185 -10.05 12.70 -17.52
N HIS A 186 -10.14 11.42 -17.14
CA HIS A 186 -10.15 10.27 -18.04
C HIS A 186 -11.44 9.43 -17.85
N PRO A 187 -12.60 9.92 -18.32
CA PRO A 187 -13.88 9.28 -18.06
C PRO A 187 -13.98 7.90 -18.73
N THR A 188 -14.41 6.90 -17.96
CA THR A 188 -14.75 5.56 -18.46
C THR A 188 -16.25 5.32 -18.43
N GLU A 189 -16.75 4.35 -19.20
CA GLU A 189 -18.18 3.96 -19.13
C GLU A 189 -18.57 3.47 -17.73
N ALA A 190 -17.63 2.87 -16.98
CA ALA A 190 -17.85 2.49 -15.59
C ALA A 190 -18.08 3.72 -14.68
N ILE A 191 -17.30 4.80 -14.85
CA ILE A 191 -17.51 6.05 -14.11
C ILE A 191 -18.87 6.67 -14.45
N LYS A 192 -19.23 6.67 -15.74
CA LYS A 192 -20.52 7.20 -16.22
C LYS A 192 -21.71 6.43 -15.65
N ALA A 193 -21.62 5.11 -15.56
CA ALA A 193 -22.67 4.26 -15.02
C ALA A 193 -22.73 4.23 -13.48
N ALA A 194 -21.71 4.76 -12.79
CA ALA A 194 -21.60 4.67 -11.34
C ALA A 194 -22.54 5.62 -10.59
N TRP A 195 -22.91 6.78 -11.16
CA TRP A 195 -23.63 7.85 -10.45
C TRP A 195 -25.08 7.98 -10.90
N GLY A 196 -26.01 8.10 -9.94
CA GLY A 196 -27.43 8.31 -10.18
C GLY A 196 -28.05 9.37 -9.28
N ALA A 197 -29.12 10.01 -9.76
CA ALA A 197 -29.84 11.05 -9.04
C ALA A 197 -30.70 10.48 -7.90
N VAL A 198 -30.64 11.15 -6.75
CA VAL A 198 -31.46 10.92 -5.56
C VAL A 198 -31.94 12.28 -5.07
N ASP A 199 -32.98 12.81 -5.72
CA ASP A 199 -33.51 14.13 -5.40
C ASP A 199 -34.66 14.06 -4.39
N ASP A 200 -35.15 15.21 -3.92
CA ASP A 200 -36.27 15.31 -2.99
C ASP A 200 -37.62 14.79 -3.53
N VAL A 201 -37.69 14.40 -4.81
CA VAL A 201 -38.81 13.64 -5.40
C VAL A 201 -39.14 12.39 -4.59
N VAL A 202 -38.15 11.77 -3.94
CA VAL A 202 -38.37 10.63 -3.02
C VAL A 202 -39.21 10.97 -1.79
N MET A 203 -39.40 12.25 -1.50
CA MET A 203 -40.25 12.77 -0.42
C MET A 203 -41.42 13.63 -0.94
N GLY A 204 -41.68 13.63 -2.25
CA GLY A 204 -42.74 14.46 -2.85
C GLY A 204 -42.29 15.80 -3.45
N GLY A 205 -40.99 16.11 -3.35
CA GLY A 205 -40.38 17.33 -3.90
C GLY A 205 -40.31 17.34 -5.43
N ILE A 206 -39.79 18.43 -5.99
CA ILE A 206 -39.68 18.66 -7.44
C ILE A 206 -38.27 19.09 -7.87
N SER A 207 -37.28 18.97 -6.99
CA SER A 207 -35.90 19.26 -7.34
C SER A 207 -35.35 18.24 -8.34
N GLU A 208 -34.30 18.62 -9.04
CA GLU A 208 -33.69 17.77 -10.06
C GLU A 208 -32.19 17.95 -10.05
N SER A 209 -31.45 16.84 -10.17
CA SER A 209 -30.03 16.86 -10.42
C SER A 209 -29.56 15.77 -11.38
N SER A 210 -28.34 15.96 -11.87
CA SER A 210 -27.61 14.96 -12.62
C SER A 210 -26.11 15.15 -12.40
N LEU A 211 -25.34 14.10 -12.69
CA LEU A 211 -23.89 14.18 -12.83
C LEU A 211 -23.55 13.87 -14.28
N ARG A 212 -23.01 14.86 -15.01
CA ARG A 212 -22.67 14.74 -16.43
C ARG A 212 -21.17 14.86 -16.62
N LEU A 213 -20.61 14.09 -17.54
CA LEU A 213 -19.19 14.16 -17.87
C LEU A 213 -19.02 15.09 -19.07
N VAL A 214 -18.33 16.22 -18.88
CA VAL A 214 -18.14 17.28 -19.89
C VAL A 214 -16.72 17.82 -19.75
N ASN A 215 -16.00 18.00 -20.86
CA ASN A 215 -14.67 18.64 -20.88
C ASN A 215 -13.67 18.05 -19.85
N GLN A 216 -13.56 16.72 -19.76
CA GLN A 216 -12.65 16.04 -18.82
C GLN A 216 -12.96 16.38 -17.34
N LYS A 217 -14.23 16.63 -17.02
CA LYS A 217 -14.72 16.89 -15.66
C LYS A 217 -16.09 16.25 -15.45
N ALA A 218 -16.44 15.97 -14.20
CA ALA A 218 -17.82 15.73 -13.80
C ALA A 218 -18.49 17.05 -13.40
N ILE A 219 -19.71 17.27 -13.87
CA ILE A 219 -20.55 18.41 -13.52
C ILE A 219 -21.76 17.87 -12.76
N PHE A 220 -21.74 18.04 -11.44
CA PHE A 220 -22.94 17.87 -10.61
C PHE A 220 -23.76 19.15 -10.66
N SER A 221 -24.89 19.11 -11.36
CA SER A 221 -25.74 20.29 -11.59
C SER A 221 -27.21 19.95 -11.51
N GLY A 222 -28.02 20.95 -11.20
CA GLY A 222 -29.46 20.78 -11.12
C GLY A 222 -30.20 22.04 -10.73
N ASN A 223 -31.46 21.87 -10.37
CA ASN A 223 -32.33 22.91 -9.85
C ASN A 223 -32.93 22.46 -8.51
N VAL A 224 -32.70 23.23 -7.44
CA VAL A 224 -33.31 22.95 -6.13
C VAL A 224 -34.53 23.83 -5.91
N SER A 225 -35.66 23.20 -5.61
CA SER A 225 -36.92 23.86 -5.30
C SER A 225 -37.30 23.66 -3.84
N THR A 226 -37.92 24.66 -3.22
CA THR A 226 -38.50 24.55 -1.88
C THR A 226 -39.99 24.20 -1.91
N ALA A 227 -40.58 24.02 -3.10
CA ALA A 227 -41.96 23.59 -3.26
C ALA A 227 -42.15 22.14 -2.78
N ASN A 228 -43.37 21.79 -2.37
CA ASN A 228 -43.76 20.45 -1.91
C ASN A 228 -42.88 19.88 -0.77
N ASN A 229 -42.47 20.72 0.19
CA ASN A 229 -41.52 20.33 1.26
C ASN A 229 -40.16 19.84 0.73
N GLY A 230 -39.83 20.17 -0.52
CA GLY A 230 -38.54 19.92 -1.11
C GLY A 230 -37.46 20.83 -0.51
N GLY A 231 -36.28 20.72 -1.10
CA GLY A 231 -35.14 21.54 -0.72
C GLY A 231 -33.81 20.83 -0.84
N PHE A 232 -33.73 19.71 -1.55
CA PHE A 232 -32.43 19.13 -1.88
C PHE A 232 -32.44 18.44 -3.25
N ALA A 233 -31.27 18.44 -3.88
CA ALA A 233 -30.97 17.63 -5.04
C ALA A 233 -29.60 16.96 -4.82
N SER A 234 -29.47 15.70 -5.23
CA SER A 234 -28.25 14.94 -4.93
C SER A 234 -27.96 13.83 -5.91
N VAL A 235 -26.69 13.47 -6.02
CA VAL A 235 -26.22 12.32 -6.80
C VAL A 235 -25.46 11.37 -5.90
N ARG A 236 -25.69 10.06 -6.07
CA ARG A 236 -25.06 9.00 -5.28
C ARG A 236 -24.48 7.95 -6.20
N THR A 237 -23.34 7.37 -5.82
CA THR A 237 -22.83 6.18 -6.48
C THR A 237 -23.77 4.98 -6.23
N ARG A 238 -23.78 4.02 -7.15
CA ARG A 238 -24.17 2.64 -6.80
C ARG A 238 -23.27 2.11 -5.68
N ASN A 239 -23.70 1.05 -5.02
CA ASN A 239 -22.85 0.40 -4.03
C ASN A 239 -21.59 -0.16 -4.71
N PHE A 240 -20.44 0.03 -4.08
CA PHE A 240 -19.20 -0.63 -4.46
C PHE A 240 -19.30 -2.12 -4.11
N GLU A 241 -18.97 -2.98 -5.08
CA GLU A 241 -18.97 -4.43 -4.92
C GLU A 241 -17.62 -5.00 -5.39
N PRO A 242 -16.74 -5.45 -4.47
CA PRO A 242 -16.87 -5.36 -3.00
C PRO A 242 -16.78 -3.91 -2.48
N PRO A 243 -17.19 -3.64 -1.21
CA PRO A 243 -16.99 -2.35 -0.57
C PRO A 243 -15.52 -1.91 -0.63
N LEU A 244 -15.28 -0.60 -0.75
CA LEU A 244 -13.93 -0.06 -0.77
C LEU A 244 -13.32 -0.08 0.63
N ASP A 245 -12.12 -0.65 0.75
CA ASP A 245 -11.28 -0.48 1.93
C ASP A 245 -10.40 0.77 1.76
N LEU A 246 -10.62 1.74 2.65
CA LEU A 246 -9.90 3.00 2.80
C LEU A 246 -9.28 3.14 4.21
N SER A 247 -9.17 2.06 4.99
CA SER A 247 -8.61 2.08 6.35
C SER A 247 -7.17 2.61 6.46
N GLY A 248 -6.43 2.58 5.35
CA GLY A 248 -5.06 3.11 5.27
C GLY A 248 -4.96 4.58 4.87
N TYR A 249 -6.04 5.37 4.95
CA TYR A 249 -6.09 6.78 4.57
C TYR A 249 -6.72 7.62 5.70
N GLU A 250 -6.45 8.93 5.70
CA GLU A 250 -6.96 9.86 6.72
C GLU A 250 -8.25 10.56 6.30
N GLY A 251 -8.56 10.62 5.00
CA GLY A 251 -9.73 11.31 4.50
C GLY A 251 -9.93 11.24 3.00
N ILE A 252 -10.94 11.96 2.51
CA ILE A 252 -11.25 12.15 1.08
C ILE A 252 -10.84 13.56 0.65
N GLN A 253 -10.23 13.69 -0.52
CA GLN A 253 -9.94 14.95 -1.19
C GLN A 253 -10.82 15.07 -2.43
N LEU A 254 -11.49 16.22 -2.57
CA LEU A 254 -12.23 16.59 -3.78
C LEU A 254 -11.51 17.74 -4.48
N GLN A 255 -11.17 17.57 -5.75
CA GLN A 255 -10.69 18.66 -6.59
C GLN A 255 -11.87 19.26 -7.34
N VAL A 256 -12.29 20.48 -6.99
CA VAL A 256 -13.55 21.07 -7.45
C VAL A 256 -13.41 22.50 -7.95
N ASN A 257 -14.33 22.92 -8.81
CA ASN A 257 -14.58 24.32 -9.15
C ASN A 257 -16.09 24.57 -8.97
N GLY A 258 -16.46 25.35 -7.97
CA GLY A 258 -17.86 25.49 -7.53
C GLY A 258 -18.49 26.82 -7.91
N ASP A 259 -19.77 26.95 -7.59
CA ASP A 259 -20.61 28.10 -7.89
C ASP A 259 -20.75 29.10 -6.72
N GLY A 260 -20.02 28.89 -5.62
CA GLY A 260 -20.11 29.72 -4.42
C GLY A 260 -21.10 29.21 -3.37
N LYS A 261 -21.86 28.14 -3.68
CA LYS A 261 -22.77 27.49 -2.74
C LYS A 261 -22.03 26.56 -1.78
N ARG A 262 -22.75 26.14 -0.75
CA ARG A 262 -22.31 25.13 0.21
C ARG A 262 -22.93 23.78 -0.13
N TYR A 263 -22.10 22.76 -0.19
CA TYR A 263 -22.44 21.40 -0.56
C TYR A 263 -22.19 20.45 0.59
N LYS A 264 -22.81 19.27 0.54
CA LYS A 264 -22.63 18.18 1.50
C LYS A 264 -22.09 16.95 0.78
N PHE A 265 -20.96 16.44 1.26
CA PHE A 265 -20.45 15.13 0.92
C PHE A 265 -20.98 14.11 1.91
N ILE A 266 -21.45 12.96 1.43
CA ILE A 266 -22.02 11.88 2.24
C ILE A 266 -21.37 10.57 1.83
N ILE A 267 -20.80 9.85 2.79
CA ILE A 267 -20.17 8.53 2.59
C ILE A 267 -20.86 7.50 3.49
N ARG A 268 -21.05 6.26 3.00
CA ARG A 268 -21.79 5.21 3.72
C ARG A 268 -20.94 3.97 3.96
N CYS A 269 -21.09 3.39 5.15
CA CYS A 269 -20.44 2.14 5.57
C CYS A 269 -21.38 0.92 5.49
N GLU A 270 -22.61 1.09 5.01
CA GLU A 270 -23.58 0.02 4.83
C GLU A 270 -24.22 0.07 3.44
N GLY A 271 -24.56 -1.10 2.89
CA GLY A 271 -25.17 -1.23 1.57
C GLY A 271 -26.68 -0.94 1.52
N LYS A 272 -27.28 -0.49 2.63
CA LYS A 272 -28.72 -0.18 2.68
C LYS A 272 -29.04 1.06 1.85
N TRP A 273 -30.21 1.05 1.20
CA TRP A 273 -30.69 2.21 0.43
C TRP A 273 -30.94 3.45 1.31
N ASP A 274 -31.66 3.25 2.40
CA ASP A 274 -31.94 4.25 3.43
C ASP A 274 -31.23 3.79 4.70
N GLY A 275 -30.24 4.57 5.13
CA GLY A 275 -29.25 4.15 6.11
C GLY A 275 -28.38 5.31 6.58
N LEU A 276 -27.51 5.02 7.54
CA LEU A 276 -26.62 6.00 8.15
C LEU A 276 -25.63 6.54 7.13
N GLY A 277 -25.57 7.87 7.01
CA GLY A 277 -24.58 8.58 6.19
C GLY A 277 -23.62 9.37 7.06
N TYR A 278 -22.34 9.26 6.79
CA TYR A 278 -21.29 10.08 7.40
C TYR A 278 -21.09 11.32 6.52
N CYS A 279 -21.37 12.50 7.08
CA CYS A 279 -21.55 13.72 6.33
C CYS A 279 -20.44 14.74 6.63
N TYR A 280 -20.10 15.53 5.61
CA TYR A 280 -19.24 16.70 5.73
C TYR A 280 -19.75 17.83 4.84
N SER A 281 -19.93 19.02 5.39
CA SER A 281 -20.45 20.19 4.66
C SER A 281 -19.31 21.16 4.35
N PHE A 282 -19.14 21.54 3.08
CA PHE A 282 -18.04 22.38 2.61
C PHE A 282 -18.53 23.54 1.73
N ASN A 283 -17.82 24.67 1.81
CA ASN A 283 -18.10 25.85 1.00
C ASN A 283 -17.32 25.79 -0.30
N THR A 284 -17.91 26.29 -1.37
CA THR A 284 -17.21 26.55 -2.63
C THR A 284 -17.09 28.05 -2.89
N PHE A 285 -16.27 28.39 -3.88
CA PHE A 285 -16.05 29.75 -4.34
C PHE A 285 -16.23 29.78 -5.85
N SER A 286 -16.99 30.77 -6.34
CA SER A 286 -17.30 30.90 -7.77
C SER A 286 -16.03 31.04 -8.60
N ASN A 287 -15.89 30.21 -9.64
CA ASN A 287 -14.78 30.22 -10.61
C ASN A 287 -13.38 30.09 -9.99
N ARG A 288 -13.28 29.44 -8.82
CA ARG A 288 -12.01 29.21 -8.16
C ARG A 288 -11.79 27.72 -7.91
N PRO A 289 -10.90 27.06 -8.68
CA PRO A 289 -10.45 25.72 -8.38
C PRO A 289 -9.97 25.62 -6.93
N SER A 290 -10.48 24.63 -6.22
CA SER A 290 -10.26 24.42 -4.79
C SER A 290 -10.08 22.93 -4.52
N SER A 291 -9.13 22.61 -3.64
CA SER A 291 -8.98 21.27 -3.07
C SER A 291 -9.71 21.24 -1.73
N ILE A 292 -10.72 20.39 -1.60
CA ILE A 292 -11.50 20.21 -0.38
C ILE A 292 -11.02 18.95 0.31
N SER A 293 -10.38 19.10 1.47
CA SER A 293 -10.03 17.99 2.35
C SER A 293 -11.20 17.66 3.28
N ILE A 294 -11.54 16.37 3.34
CA ILE A 294 -12.62 15.81 4.14
C ILE A 294 -12.00 14.73 5.06
N PRO A 295 -11.54 15.10 6.26
CA PRO A 295 -10.95 14.16 7.20
C PRO A 295 -11.99 13.15 7.71
N PHE A 296 -11.62 11.88 7.85
CA PHE A 296 -12.52 10.84 8.34
C PHE A 296 -12.96 11.06 9.79
N ASN A 297 -12.09 11.66 10.61
CA ASN A 297 -12.39 12.02 12.01
C ASN A 297 -13.32 13.25 12.14
N GLU A 298 -13.56 14.00 11.07
CA GLU A 298 -14.49 15.13 11.03
C GLU A 298 -15.86 14.75 10.43
N LEU A 299 -16.04 13.49 10.02
CA LEU A 299 -17.31 13.01 9.48
C LEU A 299 -18.37 12.88 10.57
N ILE A 300 -19.54 13.46 10.31
CA ILE A 300 -20.66 13.48 11.26
C ILE A 300 -21.67 12.39 10.88
N PRO A 301 -21.99 11.43 11.75
CA PRO A 301 -23.02 10.43 11.49
C PRO A 301 -24.40 11.08 11.46
N VAL A 302 -25.14 10.87 10.36
CA VAL A 302 -26.45 11.49 10.11
C VAL A 302 -27.43 10.47 9.56
N PHE A 303 -28.64 10.49 10.10
CA PHE A 303 -29.79 9.78 9.57
C PHE A 303 -30.93 10.76 9.35
N ARG A 304 -31.41 10.88 8.10
CA ARG A 304 -32.50 11.79 7.70
C ARG A 304 -32.36 13.22 8.27
N ALA A 305 -31.21 13.84 8.00
CA ALA A 305 -30.82 15.18 8.45
C ALA A 305 -30.65 15.39 9.97
N LYS A 306 -30.82 14.36 10.80
CA LYS A 306 -30.51 14.40 12.24
C LYS A 306 -29.16 13.74 12.51
N THR A 307 -28.34 14.37 13.35
CA THR A 307 -27.08 13.78 13.82
C THR A 307 -27.36 12.60 14.73
N VAL A 308 -26.54 11.55 14.64
CA VAL A 308 -26.64 10.34 15.46
C VAL A 308 -25.29 10.10 16.15
N PRO A 309 -24.97 10.85 17.22
CA PRO A 309 -23.64 10.80 17.86
C PRO A 309 -23.26 9.38 18.33
N ASP A 310 -24.25 8.60 18.76
CA ASP A 310 -24.06 7.25 19.29
C ASP A 310 -23.90 6.17 18.21
N ALA A 311 -23.90 6.55 16.92
CA ALA A 311 -23.78 5.59 15.81
C ALA A 311 -22.35 5.06 15.61
N GLY A 312 -21.38 5.57 16.36
CA GLY A 312 -19.97 5.21 16.25
C GLY A 312 -19.20 6.05 15.21
N ALA A 313 -17.90 5.77 15.11
CA ALA A 313 -17.01 6.42 14.15
C ALA A 313 -17.18 5.83 12.75
N PHE A 314 -16.79 6.61 11.74
CA PHE A 314 -16.75 6.18 10.35
C PHE A 314 -15.86 4.94 10.16
N ASP A 315 -16.41 3.86 9.62
CA ASP A 315 -15.69 2.64 9.29
C ASP A 315 -15.11 2.72 7.87
N ALA A 316 -13.85 3.15 7.78
CA ALA A 316 -13.14 3.28 6.52
C ALA A 316 -12.83 1.94 5.83
N SER A 317 -12.94 0.80 6.53
CA SER A 317 -12.64 -0.52 5.94
C SER A 317 -13.74 -1.05 5.00
N ARG A 318 -14.94 -0.45 5.06
CA ARG A 318 -16.14 -0.94 4.35
C ARG A 318 -16.97 0.20 3.77
N VAL A 319 -16.42 0.95 2.82
CA VAL A 319 -17.14 2.04 2.15
C VAL A 319 -18.02 1.49 1.02
N TYR A 320 -19.33 1.70 1.13
CA TYR A 320 -20.32 1.23 0.16
C TYR A 320 -20.69 2.28 -0.88
N SER A 321 -20.83 3.55 -0.53
CA SER A 321 -21.22 4.58 -1.51
C SER A 321 -20.77 5.97 -1.13
N MET A 322 -20.71 6.85 -2.13
CA MET A 322 -20.42 8.28 -2.00
C MET A 322 -21.56 9.10 -2.61
N GLN A 323 -21.83 10.27 -2.05
CA GLN A 323 -22.91 11.15 -2.48
C GLN A 323 -22.53 12.62 -2.33
N LEU A 324 -22.99 13.41 -3.29
CA LEU A 324 -22.92 14.86 -3.27
C LEU A 324 -24.33 15.42 -3.25
N MET A 325 -24.55 16.44 -2.41
CA MET A 325 -25.86 17.02 -2.20
C MET A 325 -25.77 18.54 -2.12
N GLN A 326 -26.66 19.21 -2.83
CA GLN A 326 -27.05 20.59 -2.52
C GLN A 326 -28.35 20.51 -1.71
N THR A 327 -28.40 21.19 -0.57
CA THR A 327 -29.56 21.16 0.32
C THR A 327 -29.80 22.49 1.03
N LYS A 328 -31.08 22.78 1.30
CA LYS A 328 -31.57 23.87 2.16
C LYS A 328 -31.14 23.69 3.62
N PHE A 329 -30.95 22.46 4.07
CA PHE A 329 -30.73 22.12 5.47
C PHE A 329 -29.31 21.63 5.77
N GLU A 330 -28.74 22.16 6.84
CA GLU A 330 -27.59 21.59 7.52
C GLU A 330 -28.04 20.44 8.43
N TYR A 331 -27.41 20.30 9.59
CA TYR A 331 -27.71 19.25 10.54
C TYR A 331 -28.81 19.70 11.51
N ASN A 332 -29.62 18.76 11.98
CA ASN A 332 -30.63 19.00 13.03
C ASN A 332 -31.65 20.10 12.67
N GLY A 333 -31.93 20.28 11.37
CA GLY A 333 -32.91 21.25 10.88
C GLY A 333 -32.37 22.68 10.73
N GLU A 334 -31.08 22.93 11.02
CA GLU A 334 -30.44 24.21 10.75
C GLU A 334 -30.47 24.57 9.26
N LEU A 335 -30.50 25.86 8.94
CA LEU A 335 -30.51 26.33 7.56
C LEU A 335 -29.09 26.44 7.01
N ASN A 336 -28.91 26.01 5.75
CA ASN A 336 -27.67 26.22 5.02
C ASN A 336 -27.49 27.72 4.73
N PRO A 337 -26.43 28.37 5.27
CA PRO A 337 -26.26 29.82 5.18
C PRO A 337 -25.92 30.30 3.76
N ARG A 338 -25.55 29.40 2.85
CA ARG A 338 -25.25 29.70 1.44
C ARG A 338 -26.25 29.03 0.49
N PHE A 339 -27.46 28.74 0.98
CA PHE A 339 -28.52 28.20 0.17
C PHE A 339 -29.29 29.29 -0.56
N SER A 340 -29.55 29.06 -1.85
CA SER A 340 -30.60 29.74 -2.60
C SER A 340 -31.32 28.72 -3.50
N PRO A 341 -32.66 28.75 -3.57
CA PRO A 341 -33.40 27.97 -4.55
C PRO A 341 -32.96 28.34 -5.97
N GLY A 342 -33.08 27.41 -6.91
CA GLY A 342 -32.69 27.61 -8.29
C GLY A 342 -31.53 26.73 -8.73
N LEU A 343 -30.87 27.17 -9.80
CA LEU A 343 -29.77 26.45 -10.43
C LEU A 343 -28.53 26.38 -9.52
N PHE A 344 -27.85 25.24 -9.59
CA PHE A 344 -26.54 25.02 -8.97
C PHE A 344 -25.62 24.23 -9.90
N GLY A 345 -24.31 24.37 -9.68
CA GLY A 345 -23.29 23.65 -10.43
C GLY A 345 -22.01 23.48 -9.63
N LEU A 346 -21.50 22.25 -9.60
CA LEU A 346 -20.22 21.87 -9.03
C LEU A 346 -19.44 21.05 -10.06
N GLU A 347 -18.35 21.62 -10.57
CA GLU A 347 -17.37 20.87 -11.36
C GLU A 347 -16.44 20.09 -10.44
N ILE A 348 -16.11 18.86 -10.83
CA ILE A 348 -15.28 17.94 -10.07
C ILE A 348 -14.28 17.30 -11.04
N GLU A 349 -13.00 17.44 -10.74
CA GLU A 349 -11.91 16.86 -11.53
C GLU A 349 -11.56 15.47 -11.00
N SER A 350 -11.49 15.32 -9.67
CA SER A 350 -11.19 14.01 -9.06
C SER A 350 -11.74 13.88 -7.64
N ILE A 351 -11.93 12.62 -7.24
CA ILE A 351 -12.19 12.20 -5.86
C ILE A 351 -11.08 11.22 -5.49
N LYS A 352 -10.33 11.52 -4.43
CA LYS A 352 -9.22 10.71 -3.96
C LYS A 352 -9.35 10.44 -2.46
N ALA A 353 -8.77 9.35 -1.96
CA ALA A 353 -8.42 9.25 -0.55
C ALA A 353 -7.00 9.82 -0.35
N TYR A 354 -6.76 10.55 0.74
CA TYR A 354 -5.46 11.17 1.06
C TYR A 354 -4.95 10.75 2.45
N GLY A 355 -3.74 11.16 2.79
CA GLY A 355 -3.16 10.92 4.12
C GLY A 355 -2.79 9.46 4.35
N GLY A 356 -2.76 8.67 3.28
CA GLY A 356 -2.13 7.36 3.35
C GLY A 356 -0.63 7.55 3.54
N GLN A 357 -0.02 6.77 4.43
CA GLN A 357 1.42 6.60 4.40
C GLN A 357 1.79 6.09 3.00
N PRO A 358 2.80 6.64 2.31
CA PRO A 358 3.30 6.06 1.07
C PRO A 358 3.54 4.58 1.32
N LYS A 359 2.73 3.70 0.73
CA LYS A 359 2.91 2.25 0.89
C LYS A 359 4.06 1.85 0.01
N THR A 360 5.26 2.11 0.50
CA THR A 360 6.50 1.63 -0.10
C THR A 360 6.71 0.21 0.41
N PRO A 361 7.06 -0.76 -0.45
CA PRO A 361 7.47 -2.07 0.03
C PRO A 361 8.64 -1.90 1.02
N HIS A 362 8.57 -2.57 2.17
CA HIS A 362 9.70 -2.55 3.10
C HIS A 362 10.87 -3.29 2.46
N PHE A 363 11.99 -2.60 2.27
CA PHE A 363 13.19 -3.16 1.66
C PHE A 363 14.18 -3.61 2.74
N ILE A 364 14.28 -4.91 2.98
CA ILE A 364 15.22 -5.49 3.93
C ILE A 364 16.44 -6.00 3.17
N LEU A 365 17.62 -5.43 3.45
CA LEU A 365 18.89 -5.86 2.86
C LEU A 365 19.71 -6.63 3.89
N ILE A 366 20.16 -7.84 3.53
CA ILE A 366 21.17 -8.57 4.29
C ILE A 366 22.55 -8.21 3.72
N SER A 367 23.25 -7.34 4.42
CA SER A 367 24.61 -6.88 4.10
C SER A 367 25.66 -7.71 4.86
N SER A 368 26.69 -7.08 5.41
CA SER A 368 27.76 -7.70 6.21
C SER A 368 28.24 -6.73 7.28
N ALA A 369 28.53 -7.23 8.48
CA ALA A 369 29.34 -6.47 9.41
C ALA A 369 30.75 -6.27 8.86
N GLY A 370 31.37 -5.16 9.21
CA GLY A 370 32.71 -4.76 8.79
C GLY A 370 32.78 -3.92 7.51
N VAL A 371 31.66 -3.55 6.89
CA VAL A 371 31.67 -2.81 5.61
C VAL A 371 32.29 -1.42 5.68
N THR A 372 32.30 -0.80 6.87
CA THR A 372 32.95 0.50 7.13
C THR A 372 34.35 0.38 7.72
N ARG A 373 34.87 -0.85 7.92
CA ARG A 373 36.21 -1.08 8.47
C ARG A 373 37.34 -0.92 7.45
N PRO A 374 37.24 -1.38 6.19
CA PRO A 374 38.28 -1.15 5.19
C PRO A 374 38.63 0.34 5.07
N GLY A 375 39.90 0.69 5.28
CA GLY A 375 40.38 2.08 5.21
C GLY A 375 40.09 2.95 6.44
N ARG A 376 39.52 2.41 7.53
CA ARG A 376 39.29 3.15 8.78
C ARG A 376 40.64 3.53 9.43
N PRO A 377 40.89 4.82 9.73
CA PRO A 377 42.13 5.25 10.37
C PRO A 377 42.37 4.55 11.71
N GLY A 378 43.60 4.08 11.95
CA GLY A 378 43.99 3.43 13.21
C GLY A 378 43.51 1.98 13.39
N LEU A 379 42.92 1.36 12.35
CA LEU A 379 42.49 -0.03 12.41
C LEU A 379 43.69 -0.99 12.35
N ASN A 380 43.83 -1.85 13.36
CA ASN A 380 44.79 -2.96 13.30
C ASN A 380 44.21 -4.11 12.45
N LEU A 381 44.64 -4.22 11.19
CA LEU A 381 44.12 -5.23 10.27
C LEU A 381 44.34 -6.67 10.76
N ASP A 382 45.42 -6.97 11.49
CA ASP A 382 45.71 -8.35 11.89
C ASP A 382 44.69 -8.92 12.89
N GLU A 383 44.01 -8.05 13.63
CA GLU A 383 42.95 -8.40 14.60
C GLU A 383 41.54 -8.41 13.97
N GLU A 384 41.44 -8.14 12.67
CA GLU A 384 40.16 -8.07 11.98
C GLU A 384 39.71 -9.43 11.42
N PRO A 385 38.39 -9.62 11.23
CA PRO A 385 37.88 -10.82 10.58
C PRO A 385 38.47 -11.00 9.17
N PRO A 386 38.58 -12.24 8.67
CA PRO A 386 39.16 -12.53 7.35
C PRO A 386 38.54 -11.72 6.20
N ALA A 387 37.24 -11.43 6.24
CA ALA A 387 36.56 -10.64 5.21
C ALA A 387 37.09 -9.20 5.12
N VAL A 388 37.50 -8.59 6.24
CA VAL A 388 38.07 -7.24 6.29
C VAL A 388 39.53 -7.29 5.86
N ARG A 389 40.31 -8.24 6.41
CA ARG A 389 41.73 -8.43 6.10
C ARG A 389 41.99 -8.70 4.62
N LEU A 390 41.11 -9.49 4.00
CA LEU A 390 41.27 -9.96 2.63
C LEU A 390 40.38 -9.17 1.66
N ASN A 391 39.81 -8.04 2.06
CA ASN A 391 38.81 -7.32 1.25
C ASN A 391 39.32 -7.03 -0.16
N ASP A 392 40.55 -6.54 -0.31
CA ASP A 392 41.13 -6.23 -1.62
C ASP A 392 41.34 -7.49 -2.46
N GLN A 393 41.79 -8.59 -1.85
CA GLN A 393 41.93 -9.90 -2.50
C GLN A 393 40.57 -10.50 -2.90
N LEU A 394 39.52 -10.14 -2.18
CA LEU A 394 38.13 -10.49 -2.47
C LEU A 394 37.45 -9.47 -3.41
N GLY A 395 38.23 -8.69 -4.16
CA GLY A 395 37.71 -7.74 -5.16
C GLY A 395 36.96 -6.55 -4.54
N GLY A 396 37.28 -6.18 -3.31
CA GLY A 396 36.65 -5.09 -2.58
C GLY A 396 35.21 -5.39 -2.15
N ILE A 397 34.86 -6.66 -1.90
CA ILE A 397 33.48 -7.09 -1.61
C ILE A 397 32.78 -6.24 -0.53
N LEU A 398 33.47 -5.89 0.56
CA LEU A 398 32.90 -5.06 1.62
C LEU A 398 32.71 -3.61 1.17
N THR A 399 33.63 -3.09 0.35
CA THR A 399 33.53 -1.77 -0.27
C THR A 399 32.29 -1.66 -1.17
N TRP A 400 32.02 -2.70 -1.96
CA TRP A 400 30.84 -2.72 -2.84
C TRP A 400 29.54 -2.97 -2.09
N LYS A 401 29.56 -3.76 -1.00
CA LYS A 401 28.43 -3.87 -0.07
C LYS A 401 28.08 -2.52 0.54
N TRP A 402 29.07 -1.77 1.00
CA TRP A 402 28.83 -0.43 1.54
C TRP A 402 28.18 0.50 0.49
N ARG A 403 28.69 0.52 -0.75
CA ARG A 403 28.06 1.28 -1.84
C ARG A 403 26.64 0.80 -2.16
N GLY A 404 26.38 -0.50 -2.07
CA GLY A 404 25.05 -1.09 -2.20
C GLY A 404 24.09 -0.61 -1.11
N GLU A 405 24.56 -0.51 0.12
CA GLU A 405 23.81 0.08 1.23
C GLU A 405 23.47 1.55 0.97
N GLU A 406 24.43 2.36 0.49
CA GLU A 406 24.18 3.77 0.14
C GLU A 406 23.07 3.93 -0.90
N VAL A 407 23.04 3.05 -1.91
CA VAL A 407 21.96 3.00 -2.90
C VAL A 407 20.60 2.74 -2.25
N VAL A 408 20.54 1.83 -1.27
CA VAL A 408 19.31 1.55 -0.52
C VAL A 408 18.92 2.73 0.36
N ARG A 409 19.86 3.37 1.07
CA ARG A 409 19.57 4.56 1.90
C ARG A 409 19.03 5.72 1.08
N GLN A 410 19.65 5.98 -0.07
CA GLN A 410 19.25 7.03 -1.01
C GLN A 410 18.04 6.62 -1.88
N SER A 411 17.44 5.46 -1.61
CA SER A 411 16.35 4.96 -2.45
C SER A 411 15.03 5.72 -2.23
N GLY A 412 14.81 6.26 -1.02
CA GLY A 412 13.51 6.79 -0.60
C GLY A 412 12.48 5.71 -0.26
N LEU A 413 12.86 4.42 -0.30
CA LEU A 413 12.06 3.32 0.22
C LEU A 413 12.14 3.30 1.75
N ASN A 414 11.12 2.78 2.43
CA ASN A 414 11.30 2.31 3.79
C ASN A 414 12.24 1.09 3.79
N TYR A 415 13.38 1.16 4.48
CA TYR A 415 14.37 0.10 4.47
C TYR A 415 14.83 -0.33 5.85
N THR A 416 15.43 -1.53 5.91
CA THR A 416 16.25 -1.98 7.04
C THR A 416 17.49 -2.68 6.47
N ILE A 417 18.67 -2.29 6.93
CA ILE A 417 19.93 -2.93 6.54
C ILE A 417 20.45 -3.71 7.73
N ILE A 418 20.46 -5.03 7.60
CA ILE A 418 21.01 -5.94 8.60
C ILE A 418 22.45 -6.22 8.18
N ARG A 419 23.41 -6.05 9.10
CA ARG A 419 24.82 -6.41 8.93
C ARG A 419 25.17 -7.60 9.82
N PRO A 420 24.91 -8.84 9.39
CA PRO A 420 25.30 -10.00 10.18
C PRO A 420 26.81 -10.02 10.43
N CYS A 421 27.19 -10.33 11.67
CA CYS A 421 28.51 -10.87 11.97
C CYS A 421 28.70 -12.23 11.27
N ALA A 422 29.81 -12.95 11.55
CA ALA A 422 30.14 -14.16 10.81
C ALA A 422 29.02 -15.21 10.84
N LEU A 423 28.46 -15.53 9.66
CA LEU A 423 27.30 -16.40 9.51
C LEU A 423 27.65 -17.87 9.78
N THR A 424 26.86 -18.55 10.61
CA THR A 424 27.04 -19.97 10.96
C THR A 424 25.83 -20.84 10.58
N GLU A 425 26.00 -22.16 10.61
CA GLU A 425 24.92 -23.16 10.48
C GLU A 425 24.47 -23.74 11.83
N LYS A 426 24.90 -23.14 12.95
CA LYS A 426 24.39 -23.52 14.28
C LYS A 426 22.88 -23.24 14.35
N PRO A 427 22.13 -23.92 15.23
CA PRO A 427 20.75 -23.54 15.51
C PRO A 427 20.67 -22.06 15.92
N GLY A 428 19.60 -21.38 15.52
CA GLY A 428 19.32 -20.00 15.92
C GLY A 428 18.54 -19.91 17.23
N ASP A 429 19.06 -20.57 18.27
CA ASP A 429 18.43 -20.71 19.60
C ASP A 429 19.01 -19.73 20.65
N LYS A 430 19.83 -18.78 20.20
CA LYS A 430 20.50 -17.77 21.03
C LYS A 430 19.88 -16.39 20.91
N GLY A 431 20.08 -15.57 21.94
CA GLY A 431 19.73 -14.15 21.94
C GLY A 431 20.55 -13.36 20.92
N LEU A 432 20.00 -12.24 20.44
CA LEU A 432 20.64 -11.36 19.48
C LEU A 432 21.01 -10.03 20.13
N VAL A 433 22.22 -9.57 19.83
CA VAL A 433 22.71 -8.24 20.19
C VAL A 433 22.81 -7.40 18.93
N PHE A 434 22.27 -6.18 18.98
CA PHE A 434 22.37 -5.19 17.93
C PHE A 434 23.30 -4.04 18.33
N ASP A 435 24.07 -3.53 17.39
CA ASP A 435 24.88 -2.31 17.55
C ASP A 435 24.96 -1.57 16.20
N GLN A 436 25.52 -0.36 16.16
CA GLN A 436 25.68 0.44 14.96
C GLN A 436 27.11 0.96 14.83
N GLY A 437 27.64 0.98 13.59
CA GLY A 437 28.94 1.59 13.27
C GLY A 437 30.10 0.60 13.14
N ASP A 438 29.77 -0.67 12.88
CA ASP A 438 30.68 -1.81 12.78
C ASP A 438 31.54 -2.01 14.03
N ASN A 439 30.96 -1.79 15.21
CA ASN A 439 31.67 -1.83 16.50
C ASN A 439 31.73 -3.23 17.12
N ILE A 440 30.85 -4.14 16.72
CA ILE A 440 30.81 -5.51 17.27
C ILE A 440 31.45 -6.55 16.35
N LYS A 441 32.04 -7.58 16.97
CA LYS A 441 32.55 -8.80 16.32
C LYS A 441 31.81 -9.99 16.92
N GLY A 442 31.60 -11.05 16.15
CA GLY A 442 30.93 -12.25 16.65
C GLY A 442 30.50 -13.19 15.54
N GLN A 443 29.55 -14.04 15.88
CA GLN A 443 28.91 -14.99 14.98
C GLN A 443 27.40 -14.89 15.11
N VAL A 444 26.66 -15.25 14.07
CA VAL A 444 25.19 -15.35 14.13
C VAL A 444 24.72 -16.46 13.18
N SER A 445 23.76 -17.26 13.59
CA SER A 445 23.23 -18.32 12.74
C SER A 445 22.40 -17.77 11.58
N ARG A 446 22.40 -18.49 10.46
CA ARG A 446 21.52 -18.16 9.32
C ARG A 446 20.03 -18.33 9.65
N ASP A 447 19.70 -19.23 10.58
CA ASP A 447 18.34 -19.39 11.08
C ASP A 447 17.89 -18.17 11.89
N ALA A 448 18.75 -17.62 12.77
CA ALA A 448 18.43 -16.40 13.51
C ALA A 448 18.25 -15.18 12.59
N ILE A 449 19.07 -15.03 11.55
CA ILE A 449 18.87 -13.94 10.56
C ILE A 449 17.54 -14.10 9.81
N ALA A 450 17.17 -15.33 9.41
CA ALA A 450 15.89 -15.56 8.76
C ALA A 450 14.71 -15.23 9.69
N ALA A 451 14.80 -15.60 10.98
CA ALA A 451 13.81 -15.24 12.00
C ALA A 451 13.74 -13.71 12.21
N LEU A 452 14.88 -13.03 12.27
CA LEU A 452 14.95 -11.57 12.41
C LEU A 452 14.30 -10.85 11.23
N CYS A 453 14.51 -11.32 9.99
CA CYS A 453 13.82 -10.75 8.84
C CYS A 453 12.29 -10.86 8.96
N LEU A 454 11.77 -11.99 9.46
CA LEU A 454 10.33 -12.15 9.70
C LEU A 454 9.82 -11.19 10.79
N ASP A 455 10.58 -11.00 11.86
CA ASP A 455 10.22 -10.09 12.95
C ASP A 455 10.19 -8.62 12.49
N ILE A 456 11.19 -8.21 11.71
CA ILE A 456 11.28 -6.86 11.11
C ILE A 456 10.05 -6.53 10.27
N LEU A 457 9.50 -7.50 9.51
CA LEU A 457 8.26 -7.29 8.74
C LEU A 457 7.06 -6.89 9.62
N LYS A 458 7.08 -7.28 10.90
CA LYS A 458 6.02 -7.00 11.88
C LYS A 458 6.34 -5.78 12.75
N ASN A 459 7.53 -5.20 12.60
CA ASN A 459 8.04 -4.15 13.47
C ASN A 459 8.35 -2.86 12.69
N PRO A 460 7.41 -1.89 12.65
CA PRO A 460 7.62 -0.61 11.98
C PRO A 460 8.83 0.18 12.49
N GLN A 461 9.25 -0.02 13.75
CA GLN A 461 10.38 0.69 14.36
C GLN A 461 11.75 0.27 13.82
N ALA A 462 11.79 -0.79 13.00
CA ALA A 462 12.99 -1.24 12.30
C ALA A 462 13.28 -0.44 11.02
N GLY A 463 12.34 0.39 10.57
CA GLY A 463 12.50 1.22 9.36
C GLY A 463 13.57 2.30 9.51
N GLN A 464 14.24 2.62 8.41
CA GLN A 464 15.31 3.62 8.29
C GLN A 464 16.49 3.38 9.23
N LYS A 465 16.91 2.12 9.38
CA LYS A 465 17.99 1.72 10.28
C LYS A 465 18.98 0.76 9.62
N THR A 466 20.27 0.98 9.89
CA THR A 466 21.36 0.04 9.68
C THR A 466 21.93 -0.40 11.02
N PHE A 467 22.11 -1.71 11.20
CA PHE A 467 22.72 -2.24 12.42
C PHE A 467 23.48 -3.56 12.18
N GLU A 468 24.52 -3.79 12.98
CA GLU A 468 25.19 -5.06 13.08
C GLU A 468 24.47 -6.00 14.03
N VAL A 469 24.57 -7.30 13.78
CA VAL A 469 23.96 -8.32 14.64
C VAL A 469 24.91 -9.49 14.90
N ARG A 470 24.97 -9.92 16.16
CA ARG A 470 25.62 -11.16 16.60
C ARG A 470 24.74 -11.91 17.59
N GLU A 471 24.97 -13.21 17.72
CA GLU A 471 24.46 -14.00 18.83
C GLU A 471 25.30 -13.77 20.09
N GLU A 472 24.64 -13.87 21.24
CA GLU A 472 25.26 -13.97 22.56
C GLU A 472 24.80 -15.24 23.27
N ASP A 473 25.51 -15.65 24.32
CA ASP A 473 25.21 -16.89 25.05
C ASP A 473 24.05 -16.69 26.05
N THR A 474 22.94 -16.13 25.57
CA THR A 474 21.65 -16.04 26.26
C THR A 474 20.60 -16.84 25.47
N PRO A 475 19.56 -17.40 26.12
CA PRO A 475 18.48 -18.08 25.42
C PRO A 475 17.74 -17.13 24.46
N PHE A 476 17.30 -17.64 23.32
CA PHE A 476 16.47 -16.90 22.38
C PHE A 476 15.17 -16.37 23.04
N ASN A 477 14.95 -15.06 22.97
CA ASN A 477 13.70 -14.40 23.35
C ASN A 477 13.25 -13.43 22.25
N PRO A 478 12.18 -13.75 21.47
CA PRO A 478 11.72 -12.89 20.39
C PRO A 478 11.08 -11.58 20.86
N GLN A 479 10.60 -11.49 22.12
CA GLN A 479 9.97 -10.25 22.61
C GLN A 479 10.99 -9.11 22.81
N ASP A 480 12.28 -9.43 22.91
CA ASP A 480 13.33 -8.44 23.20
C ASP A 480 13.79 -7.68 21.95
N TRP A 481 13.58 -8.24 20.76
CA TRP A 481 14.03 -7.61 19.52
C TRP A 481 13.29 -6.30 19.23
N GLY A 482 12.01 -6.23 19.61
CA GLY A 482 11.21 -5.02 19.39
C GLY A 482 11.78 -3.79 20.08
N GLN A 483 12.14 -3.94 21.36
CA GLN A 483 12.74 -2.87 22.16
C GLN A 483 14.17 -2.57 21.71
N ALA A 484 14.97 -3.61 21.44
CA ALA A 484 16.34 -3.43 20.97
C ALA A 484 16.36 -2.66 19.63
N LEU A 485 15.51 -3.03 18.66
CA LEU A 485 15.37 -2.31 17.40
C LEU A 485 14.90 -0.87 17.62
N ALA A 486 13.94 -0.63 18.51
CA ALA A 486 13.45 0.72 18.82
C ALA A 486 14.56 1.63 19.40
N SER A 487 15.50 1.06 20.15
CA SER A 487 16.61 1.80 20.78
C SER A 487 17.71 2.26 19.82
N LEU A 488 17.77 1.68 18.62
CA LEU A 488 18.73 2.06 17.58
C LEU A 488 18.40 3.44 17.00
N SER A 489 19.43 4.18 16.62
CA SER A 489 19.31 5.47 15.94
C SER A 489 18.91 5.28 14.47
N LEU A 490 18.17 6.24 13.92
CA LEU A 490 17.87 6.31 12.49
C LEU A 490 19.13 6.68 11.68
N ASP A 491 19.20 6.20 10.45
CA ASP A 491 20.28 6.46 9.48
C ASP A 491 20.29 7.88 8.90
#